data_AF-A0A1V6K1L2-F1
#
_entry.id   AF-A0A1V6K1L2-F1
#
_cell.length_a   1.000
_cell.length_b   1.000
_cell.length_c   1.000
_cell.angle_alpha   90.00
_cell.angle_beta   90.00
_cell.angle_gamma   90.00
#
_symmetry.space_group_name_H-M   'P 1'
#
loop_
_entity.id
_entity.type
_entity.pdbx_description
1 polymer ?
#
loop_
_entity_poly.entity_id
_entity_poly.type
_entity_poly.pdbx_seq_one_letter_code
_entity_poly.pdbx_strand_id
1 'polypeptide(L)'
;MKKDRYGIFKVIATCTSCGKPVVVNGPLAGPICPSCRKTLDIPPDIWKSILGSYIGNYGRTSPGEGDEGTIISGGLTIKYSTVRLPPPDPACPTCEENWDLLSVEDGADRRMVCRKCGRKAETYPAPSWLGEVVPQAKQTFFAEREVRRDENDVDAGIKPVALSCPQCGAGLLITAESERLIPCKYCNVDVYLPDDVWLRLHPSKQAKFWMVRFSG
;
A
#
# COMPACT_ATOMS: atom_id res chain seq x y z
N MET A 1 -31.31 -2.37 -11.86
CA MET A 1 -30.26 -1.68 -11.07
C MET A 1 -29.07 -2.61 -10.95
N LYS A 2 -27.93 -2.27 -11.54
CA LYS A 2 -26.69 -3.02 -11.31
C LYS A 2 -26.24 -2.71 -9.88
N LYS A 3 -26.25 -3.72 -9.02
CA LYS A 3 -25.94 -3.58 -7.59
C LYS A 3 -24.43 -3.41 -7.44
N ASP A 4 -24.01 -2.36 -6.73
CA ASP A 4 -22.60 -2.17 -6.41
C ASP A 4 -22.05 -3.38 -5.65
N ARG A 5 -20.81 -3.73 -5.97
CA ARG A 5 -20.07 -4.83 -5.36
C ARG A 5 -18.85 -4.27 -4.67
N TYR A 6 -18.55 -4.75 -3.47
CA TYR A 6 -17.43 -4.28 -2.68
C TYR A 6 -16.48 -5.45 -2.39
N GLY A 7 -15.24 -5.31 -2.82
CA GLY A 7 -14.19 -6.29 -2.51
C GLY A 7 -13.15 -5.70 -1.59
N ILE A 8 -12.76 -6.46 -0.58
CA ILE A 8 -11.60 -6.15 0.25
C ILE A 8 -10.40 -6.97 -0.23
N PHE A 9 -9.25 -6.34 -0.29
CA PHE A 9 -7.98 -6.89 -0.75
C PHE A 9 -6.89 -6.65 0.29
N LYS A 10 -6.02 -7.63 0.48
CA LYS A 10 -4.73 -7.50 1.16
C LYS A 10 -3.69 -8.08 0.22
N VAL A 11 -2.66 -7.30 -0.10
CA VAL A 11 -1.66 -7.68 -1.11
C VAL A 11 -0.25 -7.48 -0.54
N ILE A 12 0.59 -8.50 -0.70
CA ILE A 12 2.01 -8.48 -0.33
C ILE A 12 2.80 -8.98 -1.54
N ALA A 13 3.69 -8.14 -2.04
CA ALA A 13 4.60 -8.49 -3.12
C ALA A 13 5.98 -8.85 -2.57
N THR A 14 6.73 -9.68 -3.28
CA THR A 14 8.15 -9.91 -3.00
C THR A 14 8.98 -8.99 -3.89
N CYS A 15 9.86 -8.17 -3.30
CA CYS A 15 10.73 -7.27 -4.05
C CYS A 15 11.66 -8.07 -4.98
N THR A 16 11.60 -7.78 -6.28
CA THR A 16 12.43 -8.45 -7.31
C THR A 16 13.93 -8.13 -7.19
N SER A 17 14.29 -7.06 -6.46
CA SER A 17 15.69 -6.65 -6.29
C SER A 17 16.38 -7.22 -5.05
N CYS A 18 15.65 -7.42 -3.95
CA CYS A 18 16.26 -7.85 -2.67
C CYS A 18 15.52 -9.02 -1.99
N GLY A 19 14.43 -9.52 -2.56
CA GLY A 19 13.66 -10.64 -2.03
C GLY A 19 12.84 -10.34 -0.77
N LYS A 20 12.89 -9.12 -0.22
CA LYS A 20 12.13 -8.73 0.97
C LYS A 20 10.66 -8.45 0.64
N PRO A 21 9.73 -8.72 1.58
CA PRO A 21 8.31 -8.43 1.37
C PRO A 21 8.06 -6.92 1.28
N VAL A 22 7.16 -6.55 0.37
CA VAL A 22 6.66 -5.19 0.14
C VAL A 22 5.16 -5.23 0.33
N VAL A 23 4.68 -4.51 1.33
CA VAL A 23 3.24 -4.38 1.60
C VAL A 23 2.62 -3.44 0.57
N VAL A 24 1.54 -3.89 -0.06
CA VAL A 24 0.84 -3.16 -1.13
C VAL A 24 -0.59 -2.85 -0.65
N ASN A 25 -0.73 -1.68 -0.04
CA ASN A 25 -1.95 -1.24 0.65
C ASN A 25 -2.90 -0.44 -0.26
N GLY A 26 -3.01 -0.79 -1.54
CA GLY A 26 -3.83 -0.10 -2.53
C GLY A 26 -3.49 -0.58 -3.94
N PRO A 27 -4.19 -0.10 -4.98
CA PRO A 27 -3.81 -0.34 -6.37
C PRO A 27 -2.59 0.52 -6.71
N LEU A 28 -1.40 0.02 -6.41
CA LEU A 28 -0.12 0.69 -6.63
C LEU A 28 0.64 -0.02 -7.77
N ALA A 29 1.01 0.70 -8.82
CA ALA A 29 1.85 0.17 -9.89
C ALA A 29 3.34 0.17 -9.51
N GLY A 30 3.75 1.09 -8.65
CA GLY A 30 5.13 1.39 -8.29
C GLY A 30 5.41 1.48 -6.79
N PRO A 31 5.01 0.54 -5.92
CA PRO A 31 5.33 0.65 -4.49
C PRO A 31 6.84 0.57 -4.24
N ILE A 32 7.34 1.44 -3.34
CA ILE A 32 8.76 1.49 -2.97
C ILE A 32 9.06 0.42 -1.91
N CYS A 33 10.11 -0.38 -2.15
CA CYS A 33 10.59 -1.34 -1.15
C CYS A 33 11.20 -0.61 0.06
N PRO A 34 10.74 -0.84 1.31
CA PRO A 34 11.34 -0.21 2.49
C PRO A 34 12.79 -0.67 2.74
N SER A 35 13.13 -1.90 2.32
CA SER A 35 14.46 -2.47 2.55
C SER A 35 15.51 -1.97 1.58
N CYS A 36 15.26 -1.95 0.27
CA CYS A 36 16.26 -1.55 -0.74
C CYS A 36 15.94 -0.25 -1.48
N ARG A 37 14.78 0.37 -1.19
CA ARG A 37 14.31 1.66 -1.77
C ARG A 37 14.10 1.68 -3.27
N LYS A 38 14.33 0.56 -3.97
CA LYS A 38 13.94 0.40 -5.37
C LYS A 38 12.42 0.33 -5.49
N THR A 39 11.90 0.99 -6.52
CA THR A 39 10.51 0.89 -6.95
C THR A 39 10.26 -0.50 -7.51
N LEU A 40 9.18 -1.14 -7.04
CA LEU A 40 8.71 -2.41 -7.60
C LEU A 40 7.74 -2.10 -8.73
N ASP A 41 7.95 -2.67 -9.91
CA ASP A 41 6.98 -2.60 -11.01
C ASP A 41 5.95 -3.72 -10.85
N ILE A 42 4.69 -3.36 -10.60
CA ILE A 42 3.55 -4.28 -10.54
C ILE A 42 2.70 -4.06 -11.79
N PRO A 43 2.78 -4.97 -12.79
CA PRO A 43 2.07 -4.80 -14.05
C PRO A 43 0.55 -4.72 -13.88
N PRO A 44 -0.15 -3.92 -14.71
CA PRO A 44 -1.61 -3.83 -14.69
C PRO A 44 -2.33 -5.19 -14.83
N ASP A 45 -1.75 -6.15 -15.55
CA ASP A 45 -2.32 -7.50 -15.71
C ASP A 45 -2.40 -8.30 -14.40
N ILE A 46 -1.52 -8.00 -13.43
CA ILE A 46 -1.61 -8.62 -12.10
C ILE A 46 -2.84 -8.09 -11.37
N TRP A 47 -3.08 -6.79 -11.43
CA TRP A 47 -4.27 -6.17 -10.86
C TRP A 47 -5.56 -6.68 -11.53
N LYS A 48 -5.52 -6.81 -12.86
CA LYS A 48 -6.60 -7.45 -13.64
C LYS A 48 -6.88 -8.88 -13.17
N SER A 49 -5.84 -9.66 -12.89
CA SER A 49 -5.97 -11.03 -12.41
C SER A 49 -6.61 -11.07 -11.01
N ILE A 50 -6.10 -10.29 -10.06
CA ILE A 50 -6.61 -10.27 -8.67
C ILE A 50 -8.06 -9.77 -8.63
N LEU A 51 -8.32 -8.59 -9.18
CA LEU A 51 -9.63 -7.94 -9.09
C LEU A 51 -10.64 -8.61 -10.03
N GLY A 52 -10.21 -9.02 -11.22
CA GLY A 52 -11.07 -9.72 -12.19
C GLY A 52 -11.53 -11.08 -11.70
N SER A 53 -10.64 -11.86 -11.06
CA SER A 53 -11.01 -13.13 -10.43
C SER A 53 -12.07 -12.92 -9.35
N TYR A 54 -11.85 -11.93 -8.48
CA TYR A 54 -12.82 -11.56 -7.44
C TYR A 54 -14.20 -11.19 -8.01
N ILE A 55 -14.24 -10.33 -9.03
CA ILE A 55 -15.47 -9.93 -9.72
C ILE A 55 -16.20 -11.14 -10.32
N GLY A 56 -15.45 -12.03 -10.99
CA GLY A 56 -15.99 -13.23 -11.64
C GLY A 56 -16.57 -14.23 -10.65
N ASN A 57 -15.99 -14.33 -9.45
CA ASN A 57 -16.43 -15.23 -8.39
C ASN A 57 -17.44 -14.61 -7.42
N TYR A 58 -17.69 -13.30 -7.48
CA TYR A 58 -18.51 -12.57 -6.50
C TYR A 58 -19.89 -13.19 -6.21
N GLY A 59 -20.54 -13.77 -7.22
CA GLY A 59 -21.84 -14.44 -7.06
C GLY A 59 -21.78 -15.79 -6.33
N ARG A 60 -20.60 -16.42 -6.29
CA ARG A 60 -20.34 -17.75 -5.71
C ARG A 60 -19.72 -17.69 -4.32
N THR A 61 -19.06 -16.59 -3.97
CA THR A 61 -18.43 -16.38 -2.66
C THR A 61 -19.47 -15.89 -1.65
N SER A 62 -19.63 -16.51 -0.49
CA SER A 62 -20.55 -16.01 0.52
C SER A 62 -19.97 -14.77 1.22
N PRO A 63 -20.81 -13.91 1.82
CA PRO A 63 -20.32 -12.86 2.69
C PRO A 63 -19.44 -13.37 3.84
N GLY A 64 -18.30 -12.73 4.07
CA GLY A 64 -17.28 -13.15 5.03
C GLY A 64 -16.28 -14.16 4.47
N GLU A 65 -16.58 -14.77 3.32
CA GLU A 65 -15.67 -15.67 2.61
C GLU A 65 -14.85 -14.91 1.57
N GLY A 66 -13.76 -15.52 1.14
CA GLY A 66 -13.03 -15.09 -0.05
C GLY A 66 -11.83 -15.99 -0.31
N ASP A 67 -11.00 -15.55 -1.24
CA ASP A 67 -9.93 -16.36 -1.80
C ASP A 67 -8.56 -15.85 -1.34
N GLU A 68 -7.65 -16.78 -1.06
CA GLU A 68 -6.22 -16.49 -0.97
C GLU A 68 -5.51 -17.07 -2.20
N GLY A 69 -4.51 -16.36 -2.69
CA GLY A 69 -3.79 -16.78 -3.88
C GLY A 69 -2.35 -16.28 -3.92
N THR A 70 -1.57 -16.94 -4.77
CA THR A 70 -0.21 -16.52 -5.11
C THR A 70 -0.11 -16.42 -6.63
N ILE A 71 0.31 -15.27 -7.12
CA ILE A 71 0.64 -15.04 -8.54
C ILE A 71 2.16 -15.00 -8.65
N ILE A 72 2.69 -15.77 -9.59
CA ILE A 72 4.11 -15.74 -9.98
C ILE A 72 4.16 -15.37 -11.44
N SER A 73 4.73 -14.20 -11.76
CA SER A 73 4.84 -13.72 -13.14
C SER A 73 6.07 -12.83 -13.29
N GLY A 74 6.89 -13.07 -14.32
CA GLY A 74 8.07 -12.22 -14.59
C GLY A 74 9.06 -12.07 -13.44
N GLY A 75 9.18 -13.09 -12.56
CA GLY A 75 10.01 -13.03 -11.35
C GLY A 75 9.38 -12.28 -10.16
N LEU A 76 8.20 -11.69 -10.35
CA LEU A 76 7.40 -11.09 -9.29
C LEU A 76 6.50 -12.15 -8.64
N THR A 77 6.59 -12.27 -7.33
CA THR A 77 5.69 -13.11 -6.52
C THR A 77 4.75 -12.20 -5.74
N ILE A 78 3.44 -12.37 -5.90
CA ILE A 78 2.41 -11.63 -5.18
C ILE A 78 1.51 -12.60 -4.44
N LYS A 79 1.42 -12.41 -3.12
CA LYS A 79 0.44 -13.07 -2.26
C LYS A 79 -0.72 -12.11 -2.04
N TYR A 80 -1.93 -12.60 -2.16
CA TYR A 80 -3.12 -11.80 -1.91
C TYR A 80 -4.19 -12.59 -1.17
N SER A 81 -4.99 -11.87 -0.40
CA SER A 81 -6.24 -12.36 0.18
C SER A 81 -7.36 -11.42 -0.23
N THR A 82 -8.49 -11.99 -0.62
CA THR A 82 -9.72 -11.28 -0.96
C THR A 82 -10.82 -11.70 -0.01
N VAL A 83 -11.74 -10.78 0.31
CA VAL A 83 -12.93 -11.10 1.10
C VAL A 83 -14.13 -10.37 0.52
N ARG A 84 -15.25 -11.09 0.39
CA ARG A 84 -16.55 -10.49 0.14
C ARG A 84 -17.12 -9.97 1.45
N LEU A 85 -17.29 -8.67 1.56
CA LEU A 85 -17.95 -8.10 2.72
C LEU A 85 -19.42 -8.52 2.79
N PRO A 86 -19.94 -8.89 3.97
CA PRO A 86 -21.37 -8.78 4.23
C PRO A 86 -21.80 -7.32 4.18
N PRO A 87 -23.00 -7.04 3.65
CA PRO A 87 -23.71 -5.83 4.06
C PRO A 87 -23.90 -5.92 5.59
N PRO A 88 -23.62 -4.87 6.37
CA PRO A 88 -23.59 -3.46 5.97
C PRO A 88 -22.20 -2.85 6.17
N ASP A 89 -21.45 -2.59 5.08
CA ASP A 89 -20.23 -1.77 5.06
C ASP A 89 -19.07 -2.22 6.02
N PRO A 90 -17.80 -1.91 5.72
CA PRO A 90 -16.71 -2.27 6.61
C PRO A 90 -16.83 -1.49 7.93
N ALA A 91 -16.61 -2.19 9.03
CA ALA A 91 -16.55 -1.60 10.36
C ALA A 91 -15.35 -0.66 10.50
N CYS A 92 -15.54 0.45 11.21
CA CYS A 92 -14.46 1.33 11.62
C CYS A 92 -13.52 0.57 12.57
N PRO A 93 -12.20 0.50 12.29
CA PRO A 93 -11.25 -0.27 13.12
C PRO A 93 -10.99 0.33 14.52
N THR A 94 -11.75 1.34 14.94
CA THR A 94 -11.64 1.95 16.29
C THR A 94 -12.89 1.80 17.13
N CYS A 95 -14.07 1.94 16.51
CA CYS A 95 -15.33 1.96 17.25
C CYS A 95 -16.37 1.00 16.69
N GLU A 96 -15.96 0.21 15.70
CA GLU A 96 -16.72 -0.84 15.02
C GLU A 96 -17.96 -0.35 14.27
N GLU A 97 -18.23 0.96 14.30
CA GLU A 97 -19.30 1.57 13.52
C GLU A 97 -19.03 1.45 12.03
N ASN A 98 -20.05 1.06 11.28
CA ASN A 98 -19.93 0.91 9.84
C ASN A 98 -19.74 2.26 9.15
N TRP A 99 -18.87 2.28 8.14
CA TRP A 99 -18.69 3.46 7.29
C TRP A 99 -19.86 3.59 6.32
N ASP A 100 -20.42 4.79 6.14
CA ASP A 100 -21.46 5.04 5.13
C ASP A 100 -20.85 5.17 3.72
N LEU A 101 -20.44 4.04 3.15
CA LEU A 101 -19.78 4.00 1.85
C LEU A 101 -20.72 4.20 0.68
N LEU A 102 -21.99 3.80 0.84
CA LEU A 102 -23.03 3.97 -0.17
C LEU A 102 -23.28 5.45 -0.48
N SER A 103 -23.07 6.35 0.49
CA SER A 103 -23.14 7.80 0.30
C SER A 103 -21.96 8.42 -0.48
N VAL A 104 -20.91 7.64 -0.77
CA VAL A 104 -19.74 8.13 -1.50
C VAL A 104 -19.99 7.98 -3.00
N GLU A 105 -20.08 9.10 -3.71
CA GLU A 105 -20.24 9.10 -5.17
C GLU A 105 -19.01 8.52 -5.90
N ASP A 106 -19.20 7.98 -7.11
CA ASP A 106 -18.09 7.60 -7.97
C ASP A 106 -17.24 8.82 -8.32
N GLY A 107 -15.92 8.68 -8.28
CA GLY A 107 -15.02 9.80 -8.57
C GLY A 107 -14.77 10.72 -7.38
N ALA A 108 -15.40 10.48 -6.22
CA ALA A 108 -15.17 11.28 -5.03
C ALA A 108 -13.70 11.21 -4.61
N ASP A 109 -13.05 12.36 -4.45
CA ASP A 109 -11.70 12.46 -3.89
C ASP A 109 -11.76 13.30 -2.62
N ARG A 110 -11.86 12.64 -1.46
CA ARG A 110 -12.08 13.32 -0.18
C ARG A 110 -11.67 12.48 1.02
N ARG A 111 -11.56 13.15 2.17
CA ARG A 111 -11.51 12.50 3.47
C ARG A 111 -12.91 12.15 3.95
N MET A 112 -13.08 10.89 4.31
CA MET A 112 -14.24 10.39 5.04
C MET A 112 -13.98 10.51 6.55
N VAL A 113 -15.04 10.75 7.31
CA VAL A 113 -14.99 10.80 8.78
C VAL A 113 -15.99 9.81 9.34
N CYS A 114 -15.53 8.93 10.23
CA CYS A 114 -16.40 8.01 10.95
C CYS A 114 -17.33 8.82 11.87
N ARG A 115 -18.65 8.63 11.73
CA ARG A 115 -19.65 9.42 12.45
C ARG A 115 -19.64 9.22 13.97
N LYS A 116 -19.11 8.09 14.47
CA LYS A 116 -19.08 7.76 15.90
C LYS A 116 -17.80 8.20 16.61
N CYS A 117 -16.62 7.86 16.08
CA CYS A 117 -15.34 8.15 16.75
C CYS A 117 -14.52 9.28 16.11
N GLY A 118 -14.96 9.84 14.98
CA GLY A 118 -14.23 10.89 14.28
C GLY A 118 -12.96 10.43 13.57
N ARG A 119 -12.66 9.12 13.54
CA ARG A 119 -11.54 8.58 12.74
C ARG A 119 -11.67 9.04 11.30
N LYS A 120 -10.56 9.49 10.72
CA LYS A 120 -10.49 9.91 9.31
C LYS A 120 -9.97 8.76 8.46
N ALA A 121 -10.48 8.66 7.24
CA ALA A 121 -10.00 7.77 6.20
C ALA A 121 -10.05 8.50 4.86
N GLU A 122 -9.27 8.05 3.89
CA GLU A 122 -9.27 8.63 2.55
C GLU A 122 -9.99 7.70 1.57
N THR A 123 -10.65 8.32 0.58
CA THR A 123 -11.26 7.66 -0.56
C THR A 123 -10.98 8.47 -1.81
N TYR A 124 -10.75 7.78 -2.92
CA TYR A 124 -10.41 8.39 -4.20
C TYR A 124 -10.81 7.49 -5.36
N PRO A 125 -11.00 8.04 -6.58
CA PRO A 125 -11.30 7.24 -7.77
C PRO A 125 -10.27 6.15 -7.99
N ALA A 126 -10.69 5.03 -8.59
CA ALA A 126 -9.75 4.05 -9.11
C ALA A 126 -8.74 4.75 -10.05
N PRO A 127 -7.43 4.49 -9.94
CA PRO A 127 -6.44 5.06 -10.85
C PRO A 127 -6.81 4.81 -12.32
N SER A 128 -6.53 5.76 -13.20
CA SER A 128 -6.92 5.65 -14.63
C SER A 128 -6.39 4.37 -15.28
N TRP A 129 -5.12 4.04 -15.05
CA TRP A 129 -4.49 2.81 -15.54
C TRP A 129 -5.22 1.55 -15.05
N LEU A 130 -5.82 1.59 -13.85
CA LEU A 130 -6.57 0.47 -13.32
C LEU A 130 -7.93 0.35 -14.01
N GLY A 131 -8.58 1.48 -14.29
CA GLY A 131 -9.84 1.54 -15.04
C GLY A 131 -9.72 1.00 -16.47
N GLU A 132 -8.54 1.10 -17.09
CA GLU A 132 -8.27 0.53 -18.42
C GLU A 132 -8.30 -1.01 -18.40
N VAL A 133 -7.76 -1.63 -17.36
CA VAL A 133 -7.67 -3.11 -17.25
C VAL A 133 -8.83 -3.75 -16.47
N VAL A 134 -9.46 -3.00 -15.57
CA VAL A 134 -10.63 -3.40 -14.77
C VAL A 134 -11.68 -2.27 -14.80
N PRO A 135 -12.45 -2.12 -15.90
CA PRO A 135 -13.39 -1.00 -16.08
C PRO A 135 -14.49 -0.89 -15.02
N GLN A 136 -14.76 -1.98 -14.32
CA GLN A 136 -15.74 -2.03 -13.23
C GLN A 136 -15.21 -1.38 -11.95
N ALA A 137 -13.89 -1.29 -11.73
CA ALA A 137 -13.34 -0.65 -10.54
C ALA A 137 -13.55 0.86 -10.62
N LYS A 138 -14.37 1.43 -9.71
CA LYS A 138 -14.74 2.85 -9.74
C LYS A 138 -14.14 3.67 -8.62
N GLN A 139 -14.16 3.13 -7.41
CA GLN A 139 -13.79 3.87 -6.21
C GLN A 139 -12.93 3.02 -5.28
N THR A 140 -11.92 3.64 -4.67
CA THR A 140 -11.03 2.99 -3.70
C THR A 140 -11.25 3.57 -2.30
N PHE A 141 -11.09 2.73 -1.29
CA PHE A 141 -11.30 3.11 0.12
C PHE A 141 -10.22 2.49 0.99
N PHE A 142 -9.75 3.24 1.98
CA PHE A 142 -8.69 2.81 2.92
C PHE A 142 -7.37 2.42 2.24
N ALA A 143 -7.28 2.68 0.92
CA ALA A 143 -6.12 2.43 0.09
C ALA A 143 -5.11 3.57 0.22
N GLU A 144 -3.85 3.25 0.07
CA GLU A 144 -2.79 4.22 -0.15
C GLU A 144 -2.83 4.67 -1.60
N ARG A 145 -2.77 5.99 -1.80
CA ARG A 145 -2.61 6.56 -3.13
C ARG A 145 -1.19 6.35 -3.61
N GLU A 146 -1.05 6.08 -4.89
CA GLU A 146 0.24 6.18 -5.56
C GLU A 146 0.68 7.64 -5.57
N VAL A 147 1.52 8.01 -4.61
CA VAL A 147 2.18 9.30 -4.61
C VAL A 147 3.40 9.14 -5.52
N ARG A 148 3.35 9.73 -6.72
CA ARG A 148 4.60 10.03 -7.42
C ARG A 148 5.37 10.93 -6.47
N ARG A 149 6.57 10.54 -6.04
CA ARG A 149 7.44 11.41 -5.22
C ARG A 149 7.47 12.78 -5.88
N ASP A 150 6.79 13.75 -5.31
CA ASP A 150 7.23 15.12 -5.44
C ASP A 150 8.50 15.21 -4.58
N GLU A 151 9.55 15.80 -5.13
CA GLU A 151 10.86 15.94 -4.47
C GLU A 151 10.78 16.71 -3.13
N ASN A 152 9.62 17.28 -2.80
CA ASN A 152 9.34 18.08 -1.61
C ASN A 152 8.51 17.37 -0.52
N ASP A 153 8.10 16.10 -0.71
CA ASP A 153 7.39 15.37 0.34
C ASP A 153 8.41 14.80 1.35
N VAL A 154 8.94 15.70 2.17
CA VAL A 154 9.81 15.37 3.31
C VAL A 154 8.94 14.58 4.28
N ASP A 155 9.35 13.36 4.62
CA ASP A 155 8.61 12.44 5.50
C ASP A 155 8.45 13.09 6.89
N ALA A 156 7.39 13.90 7.02
CA ALA A 156 7.20 14.88 8.10
C ALA A 156 6.91 14.15 9.40
N GLY A 157 7.97 13.70 10.07
CA GLY A 157 7.88 12.91 11.29
C GLY A 157 9.05 11.95 11.51
N ILE A 158 9.83 11.63 10.47
CA ILE A 158 11.03 10.79 10.62
C ILE A 158 12.17 11.62 11.23
N LYS A 159 12.54 11.30 12.47
CA LYS A 159 13.65 11.97 13.16
C LYS A 159 14.98 11.44 12.63
N PRO A 160 15.95 12.32 12.31
CA PRO A 160 17.30 11.92 11.98
C PRO A 160 17.93 11.06 13.08
N VAL A 161 18.79 10.12 12.68
CA VAL A 161 19.53 9.25 13.61
C VAL A 161 20.99 9.67 13.64
N ALA A 162 21.53 9.90 14.84
CA ALA A 162 22.96 10.14 15.03
C ALA A 162 23.69 8.80 15.21
N LEU A 163 24.79 8.63 14.48
CA LEU A 163 25.72 7.49 14.57
C LEU A 163 27.15 7.99 14.61
N SER A 164 28.07 7.17 15.13
CA SER A 164 29.50 7.45 15.03
C SER A 164 30.13 6.64 13.91
N CYS A 165 31.04 7.24 13.15
CA CYS A 165 31.85 6.53 12.17
C CYS A 165 32.67 5.44 12.88
N PRO A 166 32.59 4.17 12.44
CA PRO A 166 33.28 3.06 13.11
C PRO A 166 34.81 3.16 12.98
N GLN A 167 35.33 3.93 12.03
CA GLN A 167 36.78 4.09 11.82
C GLN A 167 37.37 5.28 12.59
N CYS A 168 36.79 6.48 12.47
CA CYS A 168 37.37 7.71 13.05
C CYS A 168 36.57 8.29 14.22
N GLY A 169 35.42 7.71 14.58
CA GLY A 169 34.57 8.18 15.68
C GLY A 169 33.76 9.45 15.38
N ALA A 170 33.94 10.08 14.21
CA ALA A 170 33.23 11.30 13.85
C ALA A 170 31.71 11.07 13.74
N GLY A 171 30.94 12.09 14.13
CA GLY A 171 29.47 12.04 14.07
C GLY A 171 28.93 12.01 12.64
N LEU A 172 27.95 11.14 12.41
CA LEU A 172 27.18 10.97 11.19
C LEU A 172 25.71 11.25 11.51
N LEU A 173 25.08 12.14 10.73
CA LEU A 173 23.66 12.42 10.83
C LEU A 173 22.94 11.74 9.66
N ILE A 174 22.08 10.77 9.96
CA ILE A 174 21.38 9.97 8.97
C ILE A 174 19.93 10.44 8.85
N THR A 175 19.47 10.65 7.63
CA THR A 175 18.10 11.10 7.31
C THR A 175 17.38 10.08 6.40
N ALA A 176 16.10 10.31 6.09
CA ALA A 176 15.33 9.44 5.19
C ALA A 176 15.78 9.51 3.72
N GLU A 177 16.64 10.46 3.38
CA GLU A 177 17.25 10.61 2.06
C GLU A 177 18.62 9.95 1.99
N SER A 178 19.16 9.50 3.14
CA SER A 178 20.45 8.82 3.19
C SER A 178 20.38 7.47 2.47
N GLU A 179 21.45 7.12 1.77
CA GLU A 179 21.60 5.79 1.18
C GLU A 179 22.01 4.76 2.22
N ARG A 180 21.90 3.47 1.87
CA ARG A 180 22.25 2.35 2.76
C ARG A 180 23.75 2.35 3.11
N LEU A 181 24.56 2.88 2.21
CA LEU A 181 26.00 3.04 2.33
C LEU A 181 26.30 4.53 2.20
N ILE A 182 26.94 5.12 3.20
CA ILE A 182 27.26 6.56 3.19
C ILE A 182 28.75 6.79 3.44
N PRO A 183 29.39 7.73 2.75
CA PRO A 183 30.77 8.07 3.03
C PRO A 183 30.87 8.94 4.29
N CYS A 184 31.81 8.63 5.18
CA CYS A 184 32.16 9.51 6.28
C CYS A 184 32.86 10.76 5.74
N LYS A 185 32.30 11.95 5.98
CA LYS A 185 32.86 13.22 5.49
C LYS A 185 34.26 13.57 6.02
N TYR A 186 34.74 12.86 7.05
CA TYR A 186 36.03 13.13 7.70
C TYR A 186 37.14 12.18 7.28
N CYS A 187 36.87 10.87 7.23
CA CYS A 187 37.88 9.87 6.87
C CYS A 187 37.57 9.11 5.56
N ASN A 188 36.47 9.48 4.88
CA ASN A 188 36.02 8.94 3.60
C ASN A 188 35.80 7.42 3.56
N VAL A 189 35.63 6.78 4.71
CA VAL A 189 35.22 5.37 4.76
C VAL A 189 33.74 5.25 4.48
N ASP A 190 33.36 4.25 3.70
CA ASP A 190 31.96 3.89 3.51
C ASP A 190 31.42 3.20 4.77
N VAL A 191 30.37 3.78 5.35
CA VAL A 191 29.68 3.28 6.52
C VAL A 191 28.37 2.66 6.09
N TYR A 192 28.27 1.35 6.28
CA TYR A 192 27.02 0.62 6.07
C TYR A 192 26.08 0.86 7.24
N LEU A 193 24.86 1.31 6.95
CA LEU A 193 23.85 1.53 7.98
C LEU A 193 23.31 0.17 8.50
N PRO A 194 23.23 -0.07 9.81
CA PRO A 194 22.57 -1.25 10.35
C PRO A 194 21.07 -1.33 9.98
N ASP A 195 20.49 -2.53 9.97
CA ASP A 195 19.07 -2.77 9.59
C ASP A 195 18.09 -2.02 10.50
N ASP A 196 18.34 -1.97 11.80
CA ASP A 196 17.49 -1.31 12.80
C ASP A 196 17.46 0.22 12.61
N VAL A 197 18.61 0.84 12.31
CA VAL A 197 18.71 2.26 11.97
C VAL A 197 17.92 2.55 10.69
N TRP A 198 18.07 1.71 9.68
CA TRP A 198 17.42 1.90 8.39
C TRP A 198 15.92 1.70 8.44
N LEU A 199 15.43 0.70 9.16
CA LEU A 199 13.99 0.48 9.32
C LEU A 199 13.34 1.54 10.21
N ARG A 200 14.10 2.30 11.01
CA ARG A 200 13.58 3.52 11.65
C ARG A 200 13.34 4.66 10.66
N LEU A 201 14.20 4.75 9.64
CA LEU A 201 14.11 5.76 8.57
C LEU A 201 13.19 5.33 7.42
N HIS A 202 13.04 4.02 7.22
CA HIS A 202 12.23 3.39 6.17
C HIS A 202 11.39 2.26 6.77
N PRO A 203 10.43 2.61 7.65
CA PRO A 203 9.61 1.61 8.32
C PRO A 203 8.84 0.78 7.30
N SER A 204 8.88 -0.54 7.50
CA SER A 204 7.98 -1.43 6.78
C SER A 204 6.56 -1.15 7.24
N LYS A 205 5.64 -1.03 6.28
CA LYS A 205 4.22 -0.80 6.55
C LYS A 205 3.59 -2.09 7.07
N GLN A 206 2.57 -1.95 7.91
CA GLN A 206 1.70 -3.08 8.24
C GLN A 206 0.75 -3.35 7.07
N ALA A 207 0.62 -4.62 6.70
CA ALA A 207 -0.34 -5.03 5.68
C ALA A 207 -1.76 -4.86 6.21
N LYS A 208 -2.50 -3.93 5.61
CA LYS A 208 -3.90 -3.68 5.92
C LYS A 208 -4.77 -4.11 4.75
N PHE A 209 -6.02 -4.38 5.07
CA PHE A 209 -7.06 -4.51 4.09
C PHE A 209 -7.40 -3.13 3.50
N TRP A 210 -7.57 -3.08 2.19
CA TRP A 210 -8.08 -1.93 1.44
C TRP A 210 -9.21 -2.41 0.53
N MET A 211 -10.02 -1.51 0.01
CA MET A 211 -11.28 -1.89 -0.62
C MET A 211 -11.52 -1.17 -1.94
N VAL A 212 -12.21 -1.85 -2.85
CA VAL A 212 -12.64 -1.32 -4.15
C VAL A 212 -14.14 -1.51 -4.30
N ARG A 213 -14.83 -0.45 -4.72
CA ARG A 213 -16.19 -0.55 -5.26
C ARG A 213 -16.12 -0.87 -6.74
N PHE A 214 -16.90 -1.87 -7.13
CA PHE A 214 -17.14 -2.26 -8.50
C PHE A 214 -18.56 -1.92 -8.91
N SER A 215 -18.70 -1.15 -9.99
CA SER A 215 -19.99 -0.77 -10.57
C SER A 215 -20.06 -1.21 -12.02
N GLY A 216 -21.23 -1.72 -12.43
CA GLY A 216 -21.43 -2.36 -13.73
C GLY A 216 -21.78 -3.82 -13.63
#